data_AF-A0A822DCU4-F1
#
_entry.id   AF-A0A822DCU4-F1
#
_cell.length_a   1.000
_cell.length_b   1.000
_cell.length_c   1.000
_cell.angle_alpha   90.00
_cell.angle_beta   90.00
_cell.angle_gamma   90.00
#
_symmetry.space_group_name_H-M   'P 1'
#
loop_
_entity.id
_entity.type
_entity.pdbx_description
1 polymer ?
#
loop_
_entity_poly.entity_id
_entity_poly.type
_entity_poly.pdbx_seq_one_letter_code
_entity_poly.pdbx_strand_id
1 'polypeptide(L)'
;GYWYRLLNTASGASFALYPNYSPYIQPFGRFYNNSVHNSGRFGVWIYPQYSPTINGNPSPPQAVFDGIVSWKNSKGFEWVKSNAIQIRNALAFDNNYAGISCITAFDYQNRWISSILGNGSSVVDSVIIGDTGVSSNPIIPSIAGLV
;
A
#
# COMPACT_ATOMS: atom_id res chain seq x y z
N GLY A 1 3.66 4.55 11.81
CA GLY A 1 3.17 3.87 10.60
C GLY A 1 4.29 3.11 9.94
N TYR A 2 3.98 2.37 8.89
CA TYR A 2 4.93 1.63 8.07
C TYR A 2 5.12 2.35 6.74
N TRP A 3 6.38 2.58 6.34
CA TRP A 3 6.71 3.24 5.08
C TRP A 3 7.52 2.31 4.19
N TYR A 4 6.93 1.89 3.08
CA TYR A 4 7.62 1.13 2.04
C TYR A 4 8.18 2.09 0.99
N ARG A 5 9.44 2.48 1.20
CA ARG A 5 10.24 3.26 0.24
C ARG A 5 11.49 2.47 -0.11
N LEU A 6 11.40 1.66 -1.15
CA LEU A 6 12.54 0.90 -1.64
C LEU A 6 13.35 1.75 -2.62
N LEU A 7 14.64 1.87 -2.34
CA LEU A 7 15.57 2.63 -3.17
C LEU A 7 16.19 1.71 -4.23
N ASN A 8 16.54 2.28 -5.40
CA ASN A 8 17.27 1.56 -6.44
C ASN A 8 18.70 1.20 -6.01
N THR A 9 19.24 1.88 -5.01
CA THR A 9 20.57 1.66 -4.46
C THR A 9 20.53 1.91 -2.96
N ALA A 10 21.32 1.15 -2.19
CA ALA A 10 21.48 1.40 -0.76
C ALA A 10 21.86 2.86 -0.49
N SER A 11 21.38 3.43 0.61
CA SER A 11 21.70 4.80 1.02
C SER A 11 22.45 4.83 2.35
N GLY A 12 23.03 6.00 2.67
CA GLY A 12 23.80 6.19 3.91
C GLY A 12 25.07 5.33 3.96
N ALA A 13 25.46 4.91 5.17
CA ALA A 13 26.66 4.09 5.38
C ALA A 13 26.61 2.74 4.62
N SER A 14 25.41 2.20 4.38
CA SER A 14 25.24 0.96 3.64
C SER A 14 25.66 1.06 2.17
N PHE A 15 25.66 2.26 1.56
CA PHE A 15 26.13 2.45 0.19
C PHE A 15 27.62 2.12 0.04
N ALA A 16 28.45 2.49 1.03
CA ALA A 16 29.88 2.24 0.99
C ALA A 16 30.22 0.74 1.08
N LEU A 17 29.41 -0.04 1.79
CA LEU A 17 29.59 -1.48 1.96
C LEU A 17 28.96 -2.30 0.84
N TYR A 18 27.84 -1.82 0.27
CA TYR A 18 27.05 -2.55 -0.71
C TYR A 18 26.59 -1.64 -1.86
N PRO A 19 27.51 -1.09 -2.67
CA PRO A 19 27.17 -0.11 -3.72
C PRO A 19 26.30 -0.70 -4.83
N ASN A 20 26.37 -2.02 -5.04
CA ASN A 20 25.58 -2.74 -6.05
C ASN A 20 24.30 -3.36 -5.49
N TYR A 21 24.01 -3.19 -4.20
CA TYR A 21 22.79 -3.72 -3.60
C TYR A 21 21.61 -2.79 -3.89
N SER A 22 20.55 -3.37 -4.45
CA SER A 22 19.33 -2.68 -4.81
C SER A 22 18.16 -3.22 -4.00
N PRO A 23 17.69 -2.49 -2.96
CA PRO A 23 16.49 -2.85 -2.21
C PRO A 23 15.24 -3.00 -3.08
N TYR A 24 15.13 -2.21 -4.15
CA TYR A 24 13.96 -2.18 -5.04
C TYR A 24 13.69 -3.52 -5.74
N ILE A 25 14.74 -4.25 -6.09
CA ILE A 25 14.62 -5.51 -6.84
C ILE A 25 14.53 -6.76 -5.96
N GLN A 26 14.55 -6.57 -4.63
CA GLN A 26 14.45 -7.68 -3.69
C GLN A 26 13.02 -8.20 -3.61
N PRO A 27 12.85 -9.51 -3.38
CA PRO A 27 11.52 -10.09 -3.18
C PRO A 27 10.85 -9.45 -1.96
N PHE A 28 9.59 -9.03 -2.13
CA PHE A 28 8.81 -8.36 -1.07
C PHE A 28 8.50 -9.29 0.12
N GLY A 29 8.29 -10.58 -0.14
CA GLY A 29 7.81 -11.53 0.86
C GLY A 29 6.32 -11.33 1.20
N ARG A 30 5.96 -11.41 2.49
CA ARG A 30 4.60 -11.17 3.00
C ARG A 30 4.66 -10.28 4.22
N PHE A 31 3.85 -9.23 4.25
CA PHE A 31 3.66 -8.37 5.41
C PHE A 31 2.41 -8.84 6.15
N TYR A 32 2.58 -9.57 7.27
CA TYR A 32 1.52 -10.37 7.87
C TYR A 32 1.20 -9.99 9.31
N ASN A 33 -0.10 -9.90 9.66
CA ASN A 33 -0.61 -9.70 11.02
C ASN A 33 -0.03 -8.48 11.75
N ASN A 34 0.05 -7.35 11.05
CA ASN A 34 0.53 -6.10 11.66
C ASN A 34 -0.65 -5.19 12.00
N SER A 35 -0.59 -4.60 13.19
CA SER A 35 -1.50 -3.53 13.59
C SER A 35 -0.83 -2.18 13.45
N VAL A 36 -1.59 -1.15 13.08
CA VAL A 36 -1.10 0.23 13.04
C VAL A 36 -2.18 1.23 13.42
N HIS A 37 -1.87 2.09 14.38
CA HIS A 37 -2.80 3.11 14.81
C HIS A 37 -2.13 4.39 15.28
N ASN A 38 -2.90 5.48 15.33
CA ASN A 38 -2.49 6.81 15.82
C ASN A 38 -1.16 7.31 15.20
N SER A 39 -0.84 6.92 13.97
CA SER A 39 0.46 7.14 13.33
C SER A 39 0.56 8.46 12.54
N GLY A 40 -0.38 9.38 12.75
CA GLY A 40 -0.51 10.58 11.94
C GLY A 40 -1.07 10.26 10.56
N ARG A 41 -0.35 10.63 9.49
CA ARG A 41 -0.91 10.67 8.13
C ARG A 41 -1.23 9.29 7.54
N PHE A 42 -0.39 8.29 7.75
CA PHE A 42 -0.53 6.97 7.13
C PHE A 42 -0.27 5.85 8.15
N GLY A 43 -1.16 4.85 8.17
CA GLY A 43 -0.92 3.57 8.83
C GLY A 43 0.14 2.79 8.06
N VAL A 44 -0.14 2.46 6.80
CA VAL A 44 0.84 1.95 5.83
C VAL A 44 0.90 2.89 4.63
N TRP A 45 2.11 3.14 4.14
CA TRP A 45 2.32 3.95 2.93
C TRP A 45 3.33 3.29 2.00
N ILE A 46 2.94 3.06 0.75
CA ILE A 46 3.83 2.62 -0.32
C ILE A 46 4.21 3.84 -1.16
N TYR A 47 5.51 4.12 -1.20
CA TYR A 47 6.09 5.21 -1.98
C TYR A 47 5.70 5.07 -3.47
N PRO A 48 5.50 6.18 -4.19
CA PRO A 48 5.15 6.14 -5.60
C PRO A 48 6.00 5.18 -6.43
N GLN A 49 5.36 4.52 -7.39
CA GLN A 49 6.04 3.73 -8.44
C GLN A 49 6.69 2.45 -7.94
N TYR A 50 6.11 1.80 -6.94
CA TYR A 50 6.55 0.48 -6.53
C TYR A 50 5.87 -0.61 -7.36
N SER A 51 6.69 -1.53 -7.89
CA SER A 51 6.24 -2.80 -8.45
C SER A 51 7.13 -3.90 -7.89
N PRO A 52 6.56 -4.93 -7.21
CA PRO A 52 7.35 -6.05 -6.71
C PRO A 52 8.05 -6.77 -7.87
N THR A 53 9.30 -7.18 -7.62
CA THR A 53 10.10 -7.98 -8.56
C THR A 53 10.90 -9.05 -7.81
N ILE A 54 11.37 -10.08 -8.51
CA ILE A 54 12.36 -11.04 -7.98
C ILE A 54 13.62 -10.86 -8.82
N ASN A 55 14.69 -10.34 -8.22
CA ASN A 55 15.94 -10.06 -8.92
C ASN A 55 15.72 -9.19 -10.18
N GLY A 56 14.77 -8.26 -10.13
CA GLY A 56 14.43 -7.35 -11.23
C GLY A 56 13.45 -7.93 -12.25
N ASN A 57 13.03 -9.19 -12.12
CA ASN A 57 12.01 -9.78 -12.99
C ASN A 57 10.59 -9.42 -12.52
N PRO A 58 9.75 -8.78 -13.36
CA PRO A 58 8.44 -8.23 -12.99
C PRO A 58 7.26 -9.22 -12.99
N SER A 59 7.42 -10.49 -13.40
CA SER A 59 6.26 -11.38 -13.59
C SER A 59 6.42 -12.77 -12.96
N PRO A 60 5.59 -13.13 -11.95
CA PRO A 60 4.89 -12.22 -11.06
C PRO A 60 5.10 -12.55 -9.57
N PRO A 61 5.96 -11.82 -8.85
CA PRO A 61 5.75 -11.65 -7.42
C PRO A 61 4.63 -10.62 -7.17
N GLN A 62 3.72 -10.90 -6.25
CA GLN A 62 2.79 -9.93 -5.70
C GLN A 62 3.31 -9.44 -4.33
N ALA A 63 3.14 -8.16 -4.03
CA ALA A 63 3.38 -7.65 -2.69
C ALA A 63 2.12 -7.89 -1.85
N VAL A 64 2.17 -8.91 -0.99
CA VAL A 64 1.01 -9.33 -0.20
C VAL A 64 1.10 -8.74 1.21
N PHE A 65 0.11 -7.90 1.51
CA PHE A 65 -0.17 -7.33 2.80
C PHE A 65 -1.40 -8.02 3.38
N ASP A 66 -1.25 -8.75 4.47
CA ASP A 66 -2.26 -9.71 4.92
C ASP A 66 -2.52 -9.59 6.41
N GLY A 67 -3.78 -9.56 6.81
CA GLY A 67 -4.15 -9.45 8.23
C GLY A 67 -3.82 -8.09 8.84
N ILE A 68 -3.79 -7.01 8.04
CA ILE A 68 -3.51 -5.67 8.57
C ILE A 68 -4.71 -5.19 9.37
N VAL A 69 -4.47 -4.71 10.59
CA VAL A 69 -5.47 -3.97 11.38
C VAL A 69 -5.06 -2.51 11.46
N SER A 70 -5.90 -1.58 11.00
CA SER A 70 -5.57 -0.15 10.95
C SER A 70 -6.69 0.76 11.45
N TRP A 71 -6.39 1.60 12.45
CA TRP A 71 -7.35 2.56 12.99
C TRP A 71 -6.73 3.87 13.48
N LYS A 72 -7.52 4.93 13.61
CA LYS A 72 -7.10 6.25 14.12
C LYS A 72 -5.88 6.85 13.41
N ASN A 73 -5.66 6.50 12.14
CA ASN A 73 -4.72 7.18 11.26
C ASN A 73 -5.48 8.18 10.37
N SER A 74 -4.80 9.12 9.70
CA SER A 74 -5.47 9.93 8.67
C SER A 74 -5.87 9.05 7.50
N LYS A 75 -4.97 8.16 7.05
CA LYS A 75 -5.29 7.06 6.15
C LYS A 75 -4.73 5.75 6.67
N GLY A 76 -5.49 4.66 6.62
CA GLY A 76 -5.06 3.38 7.16
C GLY A 76 -4.00 2.68 6.30
N PHE A 77 -4.24 2.62 4.99
CA PHE A 77 -3.30 2.11 4.01
C PHE A 77 -3.36 2.99 2.76
N GLU A 78 -2.21 3.44 2.24
CA GLU A 78 -2.15 4.11 0.95
C GLU A 78 -1.05 3.52 0.06
N TRP A 79 -1.36 3.33 -1.22
CA TRP A 79 -0.34 3.14 -2.26
C TRP A 79 -0.52 4.13 -3.41
N VAL A 80 0.62 4.53 -3.98
CA VAL A 80 0.67 5.56 -5.02
C VAL A 80 1.32 4.98 -6.26
N LYS A 81 0.63 5.06 -7.41
CA LYS A 81 1.12 4.69 -8.75
C LYS A 81 1.88 3.35 -8.74
N SER A 82 1.37 2.37 -8.01
CA SER A 82 2.02 1.08 -7.76
C SER A 82 1.17 -0.06 -8.32
N ASN A 83 1.79 -1.19 -8.64
CA ASN A 83 1.13 -2.35 -9.23
C ASN A 83 1.39 -3.63 -8.43
N ALA A 84 0.54 -4.66 -8.62
CA ALA A 84 0.64 -5.98 -8.00
C ALA A 84 0.69 -5.91 -6.46
N ILE A 85 -0.04 -4.95 -5.87
CA ILE A 85 -0.21 -4.79 -4.43
C ILE A 85 -1.49 -5.50 -4.01
N GLN A 86 -1.41 -6.52 -3.18
CA GLN A 86 -2.58 -7.20 -2.66
C GLN A 86 -2.74 -6.96 -1.17
N ILE A 87 -3.90 -6.43 -0.79
CA ILE A 87 -4.32 -6.30 0.60
C ILE A 87 -5.36 -7.39 0.86
N ARG A 88 -5.08 -8.29 1.80
CA ARG A 88 -5.91 -9.44 2.14
C ARG A 88 -6.27 -9.43 3.61
N ASN A 89 -7.46 -9.91 3.97
CA ASN A 89 -7.87 -10.09 5.38
C ASN A 89 -7.66 -8.84 6.25
N ALA A 90 -7.76 -7.64 5.66
CA ALA A 90 -7.51 -6.42 6.40
C ALA A 90 -8.75 -5.98 7.17
N LEU A 91 -8.54 -5.37 8.32
CA LEU A 91 -9.55 -4.66 9.10
C LEU A 91 -9.11 -3.19 9.22
N ALA A 92 -9.72 -2.32 8.43
CA ALA A 92 -9.48 -0.88 8.51
C ALA A 92 -10.74 -0.19 9.02
N PHE A 93 -10.65 0.49 10.16
CA PHE A 93 -11.79 1.18 10.77
C PHE A 93 -11.36 2.51 11.38
N ASP A 94 -12.26 3.48 11.49
CA ASP A 94 -12.01 4.67 12.32
C ASP A 94 -10.75 5.46 11.91
N ASN A 95 -10.46 5.51 10.61
CA ASN A 95 -9.41 6.34 10.02
C ASN A 95 -10.05 7.63 9.46
N ASN A 96 -9.43 8.79 9.70
CA ASN A 96 -10.07 10.10 9.51
C ASN A 96 -10.49 10.38 8.04
N TYR A 97 -9.65 10.04 7.06
CA TYR A 97 -9.93 10.29 5.64
C TYR A 97 -10.19 9.02 4.82
N ALA A 98 -9.38 7.96 5.02
CA ALA A 98 -9.46 6.74 4.22
C ALA A 98 -8.83 5.54 4.96
N GLY A 99 -9.56 4.51 5.34
CA GLY A 99 -9.02 3.21 5.73
C GLY A 99 -8.11 2.60 4.66
N ILE A 100 -8.48 2.69 3.37
CA ILE A 100 -7.63 2.31 2.24
C ILE A 100 -7.71 3.37 1.14
N SER A 101 -6.57 3.77 0.56
CA SER A 101 -6.48 4.77 -0.50
C SER A 101 -5.53 4.32 -1.62
N CYS A 102 -5.96 4.49 -2.86
CA CYS A 102 -5.18 4.20 -4.06
C CYS A 102 -5.08 5.48 -4.89
N ILE A 103 -3.86 5.93 -5.16
CA ILE A 103 -3.62 7.03 -6.10
C ILE A 103 -3.08 6.42 -7.40
N THR A 104 -3.90 6.39 -8.45
CA THR A 104 -3.47 5.95 -9.78
C THR A 104 -2.99 7.14 -10.63
N ALA A 105 -2.27 6.89 -11.71
CA ALA A 105 -2.03 7.88 -12.75
C ALA A 105 -2.33 7.26 -14.12
N PHE A 106 -2.97 8.03 -15.00
CA PHE A 106 -3.41 7.60 -16.33
C PHE A 106 -2.26 7.02 -17.19
N ASP A 107 -1.02 7.48 -17.00
CA ASP A 107 0.16 6.99 -17.75
C ASP A 107 0.93 5.84 -17.06
N TYR A 108 0.63 5.52 -15.79
CA TYR A 108 1.31 4.42 -15.07
C TYR A 108 0.57 3.09 -15.20
N GLN A 109 -0.65 3.10 -15.73
CA GLN A 109 -1.38 1.89 -16.12
C GLN A 109 -1.07 1.45 -17.56
N ASN A 110 -0.25 2.20 -18.31
CA ASN A 110 0.00 2.01 -19.74
C ASN A 110 1.42 1.51 -20.10
N ARG A 111 1.98 0.60 -19.29
CA ARG A 111 3.01 -0.33 -19.78
C ARG A 111 2.59 -1.77 -19.43
N TRP A 112 1.80 -2.34 -20.34
CA TRP A 112 1.67 -3.79 -20.55
C TRP A 112 1.30 -4.63 -19.33
N ILE A 113 0.12 -4.40 -18.77
CA ILE A 113 -0.51 -5.40 -17.90
C ILE A 113 -2.01 -5.36 -18.13
N SER A 114 -2.42 -6.23 -19.04
CA SER A 114 -3.80 -6.63 -19.23
C SER A 114 -4.40 -6.97 -17.87
N SER A 115 -5.36 -6.16 -17.43
CA SER A 115 -6.24 -6.42 -16.28
C SER A 115 -7.17 -7.62 -16.51
N ILE A 116 -6.90 -8.47 -17.51
CA ILE A 116 -7.68 -9.66 -17.86
C ILE A 116 -6.95 -10.96 -17.47
N LEU A 117 -5.70 -10.91 -16.95
CA LEU A 117 -5.01 -12.08 -16.39
C LEU A 117 -4.38 -11.78 -15.01
N GLY A 118 -5.24 -11.61 -14.00
CA GLY A 118 -5.03 -12.14 -12.64
C GLY A 118 -4.00 -11.53 -11.67
N ASN A 119 -3.22 -10.48 -11.98
CA ASN A 119 -2.17 -9.98 -11.07
C ASN A 119 -2.12 -8.46 -10.86
N GLY A 120 -3.27 -7.78 -10.94
CA GLY A 120 -3.37 -6.35 -10.60
C GLY A 120 -3.36 -6.10 -9.09
N SER A 121 -3.27 -4.83 -8.69
CA SER A 121 -3.46 -4.46 -7.29
C SER A 121 -4.92 -4.72 -6.87
N SER A 122 -5.13 -5.31 -5.70
CA SER A 122 -6.45 -5.69 -5.21
C SER A 122 -6.59 -5.55 -3.70
N VAL A 123 -7.83 -5.39 -3.24
CA VAL A 123 -8.26 -5.50 -1.85
C VAL A 123 -9.24 -6.67 -1.81
N VAL A 124 -8.92 -7.73 -1.07
CA VAL A 124 -9.71 -8.97 -1.01
C VAL A 124 -9.94 -9.37 0.44
N ASP A 125 -11.07 -10.01 0.71
CA ASP A 125 -11.44 -10.55 2.03
C ASP A 125 -11.27 -9.55 3.19
N SER A 126 -11.44 -8.26 2.91
CA SER A 126 -11.12 -7.18 3.85
C SER A 126 -12.38 -6.45 4.29
N VAL A 127 -12.41 -6.07 5.57
CA VAL A 127 -13.46 -5.27 6.18
C VAL A 127 -12.96 -3.84 6.31
N ILE A 128 -13.67 -2.93 5.66
CA ILE A 128 -13.40 -1.49 5.73
C ILE A 128 -14.63 -0.84 6.34
N ILE A 129 -14.42 -0.21 7.48
CA ILE A 129 -15.43 0.57 8.19
C ILE A 129 -14.96 2.03 8.16
N GLY A 130 -15.86 2.94 7.88
CA GLY A 130 -15.61 4.37 7.85
C GLY A 130 -15.07 4.93 9.16
N ASP A 131 -14.82 6.23 9.14
CA ASP A 131 -14.57 6.96 10.37
C ASP A 131 -15.81 6.83 11.28
N THR A 132 -15.61 6.41 12.53
CA THR A 132 -16.71 6.34 13.51
C THR A 132 -17.10 7.71 14.05
N GLY A 133 -16.40 8.75 13.57
CA GLY A 133 -16.55 10.16 13.92
C GLY A 133 -17.95 10.55 14.39
N VAL A 134 -18.02 11.01 15.64
CA VAL A 134 -19.11 11.88 16.08
C VAL A 134 -18.86 13.23 15.42
N SER A 135 -19.47 13.46 14.26
CA SER A 135 -19.30 14.67 13.44
C SER A 135 -20.61 15.46 13.41
N SER A 136 -20.56 16.78 13.62
CA SER A 136 -21.71 17.67 13.44
C SER A 136 -22.05 17.94 11.97
N ASN A 137 -21.23 17.43 11.04
CA ASN A 137 -21.35 17.69 9.61
C ASN A 137 -21.64 16.40 8.81
N PRO A 138 -22.47 16.47 7.75
CA PRO A 138 -22.77 15.33 6.88
C PRO A 138 -21.53 14.83 6.13
N ILE A 139 -21.49 13.53 5.85
CA ILE A 139 -20.40 12.89 5.11
C ILE A 139 -20.50 13.24 3.61
N ILE A 140 -19.37 13.62 2.99
CA ILE A 140 -19.31 14.00 1.56
C ILE A 140 -19.06 12.75 0.69
N PRO A 141 -19.91 12.44 -0.32
CA PRO A 141 -19.93 11.13 -1.01
C PRO A 141 -18.86 10.88 -2.08
N SER A 142 -17.83 11.71 -2.22
CA SER A 142 -16.84 11.59 -3.31
C SER A 142 -15.69 10.60 -3.02
N ILE A 143 -15.71 9.96 -1.86
CA ILE A 143 -14.76 8.92 -1.44
C ILE A 143 -15.60 7.66 -1.26
N ALA A 144 -15.30 6.61 -2.04
CA ALA A 144 -16.02 5.35 -1.93
C ALA A 144 -15.73 4.70 -0.56
N GLY A 145 -16.77 4.60 0.26
CA GLY A 145 -17.05 3.52 1.20
C GLY A 145 -15.87 2.77 1.83
N LEU A 146 -15.16 3.23 2.87
CA LEU A 146 -15.01 4.54 3.52
C LEU A 146 -16.02 5.63 3.18
N VAL A 147 -17.26 5.59 3.65
CA VAL A 147 -17.84 5.08 4.91
C VAL A 147 -18.09 3.58 5.00
#